data_AF-A0A955T004-F1
#
_entry.id   AF-A0A955T004-F1
#
_cell.length_a   1.000
_cell.length_b   1.000
_cell.length_c   1.000
_cell.angle_alpha   90.00
_cell.angle_beta   90.00
_cell.angle_gamma   90.00
#
_symmetry.space_group_name_H-M   'P 1'
#
loop_
_entity.id
_entity.type
_entity.pdbx_description
1 polymer ?
#
loop_
_entity_poly.entity_id
_entity_poly.type
_entity_poly.pdbx_seq_one_letter_code
_entity_poly.pdbx_strand_id
1 'polypeptide(L)'
;MNPDTDDLSLQDLCEVIATLTDLHEGPEGVETLVRIVYENQPIAPRDVARKMGLPIPLVSAIRREFEKEGWMLRKGGMVLSPEAEAKARTLWGKARFEHASETVEPEQGPSDFLDRIVQLRPSAERSLDQSHATRKTLVNR
;
A
#
# COMPACT_ATOMS: atom_id res chain seq x y z
N MET A 1 -21.78 -8.94 20.41
CA MET A 1 -20.41 -9.48 20.52
C MET A 1 -20.53 -10.89 20.01
N ASN A 2 -20.08 -11.16 18.79
CA ASN A 2 -20.28 -12.46 18.16
C ASN A 2 -19.25 -13.43 18.75
N PRO A 3 -19.65 -14.56 19.34
CA PRO A 3 -18.74 -15.46 20.07
C PRO A 3 -17.93 -16.40 19.17
N ASP A 4 -17.97 -16.24 17.85
CA ASP A 4 -17.36 -17.16 16.87
C ASP A 4 -16.03 -16.65 16.26
N THR A 5 -15.50 -15.51 16.71
CA THR A 5 -14.24 -14.94 16.18
C THR A 5 -12.99 -15.42 16.93
N ASP A 6 -13.12 -16.43 17.80
CA ASP A 6 -11.99 -17.05 18.49
C ASP A 6 -11.29 -18.04 17.54
N ASP A 7 -10.30 -17.50 16.82
CA ASP A 7 -9.26 -18.19 16.05
C ASP A 7 -9.59 -18.58 14.59
N LEU A 8 -10.18 -17.66 13.82
CA LEU A 8 -10.05 -17.72 12.36
C LEU A 8 -8.57 -17.63 11.99
N SER A 9 -8.08 -18.59 11.20
CA SER A 9 -6.72 -18.54 10.69
C SER A 9 -6.57 -17.32 9.76
N LEU A 10 -5.33 -16.85 9.55
CA LEU A 10 -5.08 -15.78 8.57
C LEU A 10 -5.66 -16.14 7.19
N GLN A 11 -5.62 -17.42 6.84
CA GLN A 11 -6.11 -17.91 5.57
C GLN A 11 -7.63 -17.78 5.45
N ASP A 12 -8.38 -18.19 6.48
CA ASP A 12 -9.85 -18.03 6.51
C ASP A 12 -10.24 -16.55 6.44
N LEU A 13 -9.49 -15.69 7.14
CA LEU A 13 -9.73 -14.25 7.11
C LEU A 13 -9.45 -13.65 5.73
N CYS A 14 -8.39 -14.09 5.05
CA CYS A 14 -8.10 -13.67 3.68
C CYS A 14 -9.21 -14.09 2.70
N GLU A 15 -9.78 -15.29 2.86
CA GLU A 15 -10.90 -15.77 2.04
C GLU A 15 -12.16 -14.92 2.24
N VAL A 16 -12.51 -14.65 3.50
CA VAL A 16 -13.65 -13.80 3.85
C VAL A 16 -13.47 -12.40 3.27
N ILE A 17 -12.30 -11.78 3.45
CA ILE A 17 -12.04 -10.42 2.98
C ILE A 17 -11.99 -10.34 1.46
N ALA A 18 -11.41 -11.33 0.78
CA ALA A 18 -11.41 -11.39 -0.68
C ALA A 18 -12.84 -11.41 -1.23
N THR A 19 -13.71 -12.20 -0.61
CA THR A 19 -15.14 -12.28 -0.96
C THR A 19 -15.87 -10.96 -0.70
N LEU A 20 -15.64 -10.33 0.47
CA LEU A 20 -16.28 -9.07 0.84
C LEU A 20 -15.84 -7.88 -0.03
N THR A 21 -14.63 -7.94 -0.57
CA THR A 21 -14.04 -6.85 -1.38
C THR A 21 -14.11 -7.10 -2.87
N ASP A 22 -14.66 -8.25 -3.30
CA ASP A 22 -14.70 -8.71 -4.69
C ASP A 22 -13.32 -8.61 -5.36
N LEU A 23 -12.27 -8.99 -4.62
CA LEU A 23 -10.90 -8.90 -5.09
C LEU A 23 -10.65 -10.02 -6.10
N HIS A 24 -10.34 -9.65 -7.35
CA HIS A 24 -10.12 -10.61 -8.43
C HIS A 24 -8.94 -11.55 -8.18
N GLU A 25 -7.88 -11.06 -7.52
CA GLU A 25 -6.72 -11.85 -7.09
C GLU A 25 -7.06 -12.86 -5.98
N GLY A 26 -8.25 -12.78 -5.39
CA GLY A 26 -8.71 -13.70 -4.35
C GLY A 26 -7.93 -13.57 -3.03
N PRO A 27 -7.96 -14.60 -2.17
CA PRO A 27 -7.31 -14.57 -0.86
C PRO A 27 -5.80 -14.35 -0.92
N GLU A 28 -5.14 -14.82 -1.98
CA GLU A 28 -3.70 -14.64 -2.19
C GLU A 28 -3.31 -13.16 -2.34
N GLY A 29 -4.16 -12.37 -3.01
CA GLY A 29 -3.99 -10.92 -3.12
C GLY A 29 -4.12 -10.23 -1.76
N VAL A 30 -5.08 -10.67 -0.95
CA VAL A 30 -5.27 -10.16 0.42
C VAL A 30 -4.07 -10.52 1.30
N GLU A 31 -3.58 -11.76 1.24
CA GLU A 31 -2.39 -12.19 1.98
C GLU A 31 -1.15 -11.39 1.56
N THR A 32 -0.98 -11.15 0.26
CA THR A 32 0.12 -10.34 -0.27
C THR A 32 0.10 -8.92 0.29
N LEU A 33 -1.08 -8.32 0.42
CA LEU A 33 -1.24 -7.01 1.06
C LEU A 33 -0.79 -7.06 2.53
N VAL A 34 -1.23 -8.08 3.29
CA VAL A 34 -0.81 -8.26 4.69
C VAL A 34 0.70 -8.41 4.79
N ARG A 35 1.32 -9.19 3.90
CA ARG A 35 2.78 -9.36 3.84
C ARG A 35 3.50 -8.04 3.57
N ILE A 36 2.99 -7.22 2.64
CA ILE A 36 3.53 -5.87 2.39
C ILE A 36 3.40 -5.00 3.65
N VAL A 37 2.27 -5.05 4.36
CA VAL A 37 2.14 -4.29 5.62
C VAL A 37 3.14 -4.81 6.66
N TYR A 38 3.25 -6.12 6.84
CA TYR A 38 4.18 -6.74 7.79
C TYR A 38 5.63 -6.28 7.57
N GLU A 39 6.07 -6.23 6.30
CA GLU A 39 7.44 -5.86 5.93
C GLU A 39 7.70 -4.36 6.01
N ASN A 40 6.67 -3.51 5.91
CA ASN A 40 6.85 -2.08 5.65
C ASN A 40 6.10 -1.16 6.63
N GLN A 41 5.43 -1.73 7.64
CA GLN A 41 4.63 -0.96 8.60
C GLN A 41 5.49 0.02 9.43
N PRO A 42 4.99 1.24 9.70
CA PRO A 42 3.73 1.80 9.21
C PRO A 42 3.82 2.22 7.73
N ILE A 43 2.88 1.73 6.90
CA ILE A 43 2.84 2.05 5.46
C ILE A 43 1.54 2.77 5.06
N ALA A 44 1.63 3.78 4.20
CA ALA A 44 0.44 4.48 3.73
C ALA A 44 -0.36 3.63 2.71
N PRO A 45 -1.70 3.69 2.70
CA PRO A 45 -2.52 2.93 1.74
C PRO A 45 -2.17 3.19 0.27
N ARG A 46 -1.74 4.42 -0.06
CA ARG A 46 -1.28 4.78 -1.41
C ARG A 46 -0.02 4.04 -1.84
N ASP A 47 0.88 3.73 -0.89
CA ASP A 47 2.13 3.05 -1.18
C ASP A 47 1.90 1.55 -1.30
N VAL A 48 1.00 0.98 -0.51
CA VAL A 48 0.50 -0.40 -0.69
C VAL A 48 -0.17 -0.55 -2.05
N ALA A 49 -1.08 0.37 -2.42
CA ALA A 49 -1.74 0.41 -3.72
C ALA A 49 -0.73 0.45 -4.86
N ARG A 50 0.29 1.31 -4.75
CA ARG A 50 1.38 1.39 -5.74
C ARG A 50 2.18 0.10 -5.84
N LYS A 51 2.51 -0.54 -4.72
CA LYS A 51 3.27 -1.81 -4.69
C LYS A 51 2.48 -2.97 -5.29
N MET A 52 1.16 -3.00 -5.10
CA MET A 52 0.28 -4.07 -5.59
C MET A 52 -0.29 -3.81 -6.99
N GLY A 53 -0.24 -2.57 -7.48
CA GLY A 53 -0.95 -2.19 -8.71
C GLY A 53 -2.47 -2.08 -8.54
N LEU A 54 -2.97 -1.96 -7.31
CA LEU A 54 -4.40 -1.87 -7.01
C LEU A 54 -4.89 -0.42 -6.90
N PRO A 55 -6.18 -0.15 -7.16
CA PRO A 55 -6.80 1.12 -6.83
C PRO A 55 -6.73 1.42 -5.32
N ILE A 56 -6.42 2.67 -4.95
CA ILE A 56 -6.42 3.11 -3.54
C ILE A 56 -7.75 2.83 -2.82
N PRO A 57 -8.93 3.01 -3.44
CA PRO A 57 -10.20 2.66 -2.80
C PRO A 57 -10.30 1.19 -2.41
N LEU A 58 -9.77 0.28 -3.23
CA LEU A 58 -9.81 -1.16 -2.99
C LEU A 58 -8.90 -1.54 -1.81
N VAL A 59 -7.67 -1.04 -1.80
CA VAL A 59 -6.75 -1.20 -0.65
C VAL A 59 -7.38 -0.64 0.63
N SER A 60 -8.08 0.49 0.54
CA SER A 60 -8.78 1.09 1.68
C SER A 60 -9.96 0.24 2.17
N ALA A 61 -10.66 -0.46 1.28
CA ALA A 61 -11.72 -1.40 1.64
C ALA A 61 -11.14 -2.63 2.36
N ILE A 62 -10.11 -3.27 1.79
CA ILE A 62 -9.42 -4.42 2.40
C ILE A 62 -8.90 -4.05 3.80
N ARG A 63 -8.24 -2.90 3.93
CA ARG A 63 -7.77 -2.36 5.21
C ARG A 63 -8.91 -2.28 6.23
N ARG A 64 -10.07 -1.74 5.83
CA ARG A 64 -11.20 -1.54 6.75
C ARG A 64 -11.75 -2.87 7.27
N GLU A 65 -11.81 -3.90 6.43
CA GLU A 65 -12.24 -5.22 6.88
C GLU A 65 -11.25 -5.82 7.89
N PHE A 66 -9.94 -5.72 7.65
CA PHE A 66 -8.94 -6.12 8.66
C PHE A 66 -8.98 -5.30 9.96
N GLU A 67 -9.34 -4.00 9.89
CA GLU A 67 -9.53 -3.17 11.08
C GLU A 67 -10.73 -3.62 11.91
N LYS A 68 -11.83 -4.08 11.28
CA LYS A 68 -13.01 -4.62 11.99
C LYS A 68 -12.68 -5.89 12.77
N GLU A 69 -11.87 -6.75 12.16
CA GLU A 69 -11.41 -8.03 12.75
C GLU A 69 -10.20 -7.87 13.67
N GLY A 70 -9.78 -6.63 14.00
CA GLY A 70 -8.69 -6.36 14.96
C GLY A 70 -7.29 -6.72 14.47
N TRP A 71 -7.14 -7.11 13.20
CA TRP A 71 -5.85 -7.47 12.59
C TRP A 71 -4.99 -6.26 12.25
N MET A 72 -5.61 -5.11 11.96
CA MET A 72 -4.91 -3.86 11.66
C MET A 72 -5.32 -2.71 12.58
N LEU A 73 -4.38 -1.79 12.82
CA LEU A 73 -4.51 -0.61 13.66
C LEU A 73 -4.37 0.69 12.87
N ARG A 74 -5.13 1.71 13.27
CA ARG A 74 -5.04 3.08 12.74
C ARG A 74 -3.92 3.88 13.40
N LYS A 75 -2.69 3.73 12.90
CA LYS A 75 -1.52 4.44 13.48
C LYS A 75 -0.56 4.96 12.40
N GLY A 76 -0.83 6.16 11.88
CA GLY A 76 0.04 6.82 10.88
C GLY A 76 0.11 6.12 9.51
N GLY A 77 -0.70 5.07 9.30
CA GLY A 77 -0.66 4.19 8.15
C GLY A 77 -1.48 2.92 8.42
N MET A 78 -1.16 1.87 7.68
CA MET A 78 -1.55 0.49 7.92
C MET A 78 -0.46 -0.14 8.78
N VAL A 79 -0.89 -0.72 9.90
CA VAL A 79 -0.04 -1.36 10.91
C VAL A 79 -0.80 -2.60 11.39
N LEU A 80 -0.13 -3.73 11.54
CA LEU A 80 -0.70 -4.92 12.16
C LEU A 80 -0.89 -4.70 13.67
N SER A 81 -1.88 -5.35 14.25
CA SER A 81 -1.96 -5.48 15.70
C SER A 81 -0.78 -6.33 16.22
N PRO A 82 -0.40 -6.21 17.51
CA PRO A 82 0.68 -7.01 18.08
C PRO A 82 0.47 -8.53 17.90
N GLU A 83 -0.78 -8.99 18.01
CA GLU A 83 -1.15 -10.39 17.81
C GLU A 83 -0.99 -10.82 16.34
N ALA A 84 -1.49 -10.01 15.40
CA ALA A 84 -1.32 -10.23 13.97
C ALA A 84 0.17 -10.22 13.55
N GLU A 85 0.97 -9.32 14.12
CA GLU A 85 2.41 -9.29 13.86
C GLU A 85 3.12 -10.54 14.39
N ALA A 86 2.73 -11.06 15.56
CA ALA A 86 3.27 -12.29 16.11
C ALA A 86 2.90 -13.51 15.24
N LYS A 87 1.65 -13.57 14.76
CA LYS A 87 1.21 -14.59 13.80
C LYS A 87 2.01 -14.48 12.49
N ALA A 88 2.12 -13.29 11.90
CA ALA A 88 2.89 -13.05 10.68
C ALA A 88 4.37 -13.41 10.82
N ARG A 89 4.99 -13.13 11.98
CA ARG A 89 6.39 -13.50 12.27
C ARG A 89 6.60 -15.01 12.35
N THR A 90 5.61 -15.75 12.85
CA THR A 90 5.65 -17.21 12.88
C THR A 90 5.56 -17.79 11.46
N LEU A 91 4.72 -17.20 10.61
CA LEU A 91 4.49 -17.65 9.23
C LEU A 91 5.63 -17.32 8.28
N TRP A 92 6.13 -16.08 8.32
CA TRP A 92 7.08 -15.56 7.32
C TRP A 92 8.47 -15.26 7.88
N GLY A 93 8.70 -15.49 9.18
CA GLY A 93 9.95 -15.15 9.85
C GLY A 93 10.07 -13.65 10.11
N LYS A 94 11.27 -13.18 10.44
CA LYS A 94 11.52 -11.75 10.71
C LYS A 94 11.36 -10.94 9.42
N ALA A 95 10.51 -9.91 9.46
CA ALA A 95 10.41 -8.90 8.41
C ALA A 95 11.80 -8.48 7.92
N ARG A 96 12.06 -8.64 6.62
CA ARG A 96 13.27 -8.15 5.99
C ARG A 96 13.03 -6.71 5.53
N PHE A 97 14.06 -5.89 5.68
CA PHE A 97 14.24 -4.53 5.15
C PHE A 97 13.86 -3.35 6.05
N GLU A 98 14.91 -2.68 6.55
CA GLU A 98 14.92 -1.23 6.72
C GLU A 98 14.91 -0.62 5.32
N HIS A 99 13.90 0.17 4.97
CA HIS A 99 13.86 0.80 3.65
C HIS A 99 14.95 1.87 3.53
N ALA A 100 16.06 1.51 2.86
CA ALA A 100 16.81 2.46 2.07
C ALA A 100 15.90 2.92 0.92
N SER A 101 15.38 4.15 1.02
CA SER A 101 14.75 4.81 -0.11
C SER A 101 15.83 5.04 -1.16
N GLU A 102 16.05 4.07 -2.05
CA GLU A 102 16.85 4.29 -3.25
C GLU A 102 16.06 5.20 -4.20
N THR A 103 16.13 6.50 -3.91
CA THR A 103 15.99 7.52 -4.94
C THR A 103 17.17 7.34 -5.89
N VAL A 104 16.97 6.55 -6.94
CA VAL A 104 17.87 6.57 -8.09
C VAL A 104 17.71 7.94 -8.73
N GLU A 105 18.62 8.85 -8.38
CA GLU A 105 18.86 10.13 -9.05
C GLU A 105 19.02 9.83 -10.55
N PRO A 106 18.18 10.42 -11.42
CA PRO A 106 18.31 10.16 -12.85
C PRO A 106 19.65 10.70 -13.34
N GLU A 107 20.33 9.92 -14.20
CA GLU A 107 21.58 10.32 -14.84
C GLU A 107 21.41 11.68 -15.54
N GLN A 108 22.40 12.55 -15.37
CA GLN A 108 22.36 13.95 -15.76
C GLN A 108 22.39 14.12 -17.30
N GLY A 109 21.21 14.09 -17.93
CA GLY A 109 20.94 14.67 -19.26
C GLY A 109 20.42 16.12 -19.15
N PRO A 110 20.35 16.91 -20.25
CA PRO A 110 20.32 18.38 -20.24
C PRO A 110 19.20 18.95 -19.36
N SER A 111 19.55 19.18 -18.10
CA SER A 111 18.63 19.29 -16.96
C SER A 111 17.89 20.61 -16.96
N ASP A 112 18.61 21.67 -17.32
CA ASP A 112 18.20 23.04 -17.00
C ASP A 112 17.01 23.52 -17.83
N PHE A 113 16.88 23.09 -19.08
CA PHE A 113 15.78 23.52 -19.94
C PHE A 113 14.44 22.91 -19.51
N LEU A 114 14.42 21.60 -19.24
CA LEU A 114 13.23 20.92 -18.75
C LEU A 114 12.87 21.38 -17.34
N ASP A 115 13.87 21.58 -16.46
CA ASP A 115 13.64 22.11 -15.11
C ASP A 115 13.01 23.50 -15.18
N ARG A 116 13.51 24.37 -16.08
CA ARG A 116 12.95 25.71 -16.30
C ARG A 116 11.52 25.67 -16.82
N ILE A 117 11.20 24.79 -17.77
CA ILE A 117 9.81 24.63 -18.26
C ILE A 117 8.89 24.11 -17.15
N VAL A 118 9.35 23.13 -16.37
CA VAL A 118 8.57 22.58 -15.24
C VAL A 118 8.31 23.64 -14.17
N GLN A 119 9.25 24.57 -13.94
CA GLN A 119 9.06 25.70 -13.03
C GLN A 119 8.08 26.76 -13.58
N LEU A 120 8.03 26.94 -14.90
CA LEU A 120 7.16 27.93 -15.55
C LEU A 120 5.75 27.39 -15.88
N ARG A 121 5.49 26.11 -15.66
CA ARG A 121 4.19 25.53 -15.99
C ARG A 121 3.07 26.09 -15.09
N PRO A 122 1.85 26.22 -15.62
CA PRO A 122 0.69 26.61 -14.81
C PRO A 122 0.47 25.66 -13.61
N SER A 123 -0.06 26.21 -12.52
CA SER A 123 -0.53 25.39 -11.39
C SER A 123 -1.62 24.44 -11.86
N ALA A 124 -1.65 23.22 -11.32
CA ALA A 124 -2.68 22.25 -11.68
C ALA A 124 -4.07 22.75 -11.27
N GLU A 125 -5.00 22.81 -12.22
CA GLU A 125 -6.39 23.15 -11.98
C GLU A 125 -7.20 21.87 -11.69
N ARG A 126 -7.56 21.66 -10.42
CA ARG A 126 -8.26 20.44 -9.97
C ARG A 126 -9.66 20.27 -10.55
N SER A 127 -10.34 21.36 -10.92
CA SER A 127 -11.65 21.31 -11.58
C SER A 127 -11.60 20.69 -12.97
N LEU A 128 -10.41 20.68 -13.58
CA LEU A 128 -10.13 20.06 -14.87
C LEU A 128 -9.48 18.66 -14.70
N ASP A 129 -9.50 18.12 -13.48
CA ASP A 129 -8.83 16.87 -13.09
C ASP A 129 -7.33 16.85 -13.46
N GLN A 130 -6.69 18.02 -13.43
CA GLN A 130 -5.26 18.12 -13.75
C GLN A 130 -4.41 17.63 -12.60
N SER A 131 -3.43 16.79 -12.92
CA SER A 131 -2.32 16.44 -12.04
C SER A 131 -1.00 16.48 -12.80
N HIS A 132 0.05 16.89 -12.10
CA HIS A 132 1.35 17.07 -12.69
C HIS A 132 2.21 15.81 -12.57
N ALA A 133 2.71 15.31 -13.70
CA ALA A 133 3.74 14.27 -13.69
C ALA A 133 5.08 14.80 -13.13
N THR A 134 5.87 13.91 -12.54
CA THR A 134 7.24 14.24 -12.12
C THR A 134 8.16 14.36 -13.33
N ARG A 135 9.28 15.08 -13.20
CA ARG A 135 10.27 15.18 -14.28
C ARG A 135 10.76 13.81 -14.73
N LYS A 136 11.09 12.92 -13.79
CA LYS A 136 11.52 11.55 -14.10
C LYS A 136 10.48 10.81 -14.95
N THR A 137 9.19 10.97 -14.61
CA THR A 137 8.09 10.39 -15.39
C THR A 137 7.95 11.00 -16.78
N LEU A 138 8.25 12.29 -16.97
CA LEU A 138 8.20 12.95 -18.28
C LEU A 138 9.33 12.50 -19.22
N VAL A 139 10.53 12.26 -18.68
CA VAL A 139 11.71 11.84 -19.46
C VAL A 139 11.65 10.37 -19.85
N ASN A 140 11.09 9.52 -19.00
CA ASN A 140 11.04 8.06 -19.22
C ASN A 140 9.76 7.62 -19.96
N ARG A 141 9.11 8.51 -20.71
CA ARG A 141 7.87 8.24 -21.45
C ARG A 141 8.10 8.09 -22.94
#